data_AF-A0A7S1B1E5-F1
#
_entry.id   AF-A0A7S1B1E5-F1
#
_cell.length_a   1.000
_cell.length_b   1.000
_cell.length_c   1.000
_cell.angle_alpha   90.00
_cell.angle_beta   90.00
_cell.angle_gamma   90.00
#
_symmetry.space_group_name_H-M   'P 1'
#
loop_
_entity.id
_entity.type
_entity.pdbx_description
1 polymer ?
#
loop_
_entity_poly.entity_id
_entity_poly.type
_entity_poly.pdbx_seq_one_letter_code
_entity_poly.pdbx_strand_id
1 'polypeptide(L)'
;GSWLKLTGPCSRSESLAVMQEAIAAHQAEEKRKKAKGATLGFHAFQSFDAKRSQAEAHGKTPKRALSDSESEDDDDQKVKPINWSSPPKELRERGDGEGQHAVEFIAHFIRFIVGLWRTKLDEGALTAEAGRQGKLSDAVLGVFQSEASLKETQDSLAHLLRQLEKGIVDTEVLARLDEMATLSAKREYMEANKSYIELTIGKKKWHNAYFGGEAKHNKGFHARRVSRSDLNAFDSDDTLQKYVQALRRVIVFAQWWRPNSDVSRHM
;
A
#
# COMPACT_ATOMS: atom_id res chain seq x y z
N GLY A 1 -103.51 -3.95 32.61
CA GLY A 1 -104.15 -5.15 32.04
C GLY A 1 -103.17 -5.80 31.10
N SER A 2 -102.92 -7.09 31.32
CA SER A 2 -102.19 -8.01 30.45
C SER A 2 -102.59 -7.86 28.98
N TRP A 3 -101.66 -8.14 28.05
CA TRP A 3 -101.73 -9.28 27.11
C TRP A 3 -100.87 -9.04 25.85
N LEU A 4 -99.93 -9.98 25.63
CA LEU A 4 -99.58 -10.61 24.33
C LEU A 4 -98.75 -9.75 23.35
N LYS A 5 -97.73 -10.24 22.63
CA LYS A 5 -97.38 -11.61 22.23
C LYS A 5 -95.91 -11.66 21.77
N LEU A 6 -95.32 -12.82 22.01
CA LEU A 6 -94.11 -13.36 21.39
C LEU A 6 -94.13 -13.30 19.85
N THR A 7 -93.05 -12.77 19.27
CA THR A 7 -92.49 -13.08 17.94
C THR A 7 -90.99 -12.75 18.03
N GLY A 8 -89.99 -13.51 17.65
CA GLY A 8 -89.80 -14.86 17.12
C GLY A 8 -88.28 -15.15 17.28
N PRO A 9 -87.83 -16.39 17.09
CA PRO A 9 -86.48 -16.81 17.42
C PRO A 9 -85.44 -16.16 16.50
N CYS A 10 -84.46 -15.46 17.08
CA CYS A 10 -83.23 -15.09 16.37
C CYS A 10 -82.62 -16.37 15.80
N SER A 11 -82.65 -16.51 14.48
CA SER A 11 -82.37 -17.77 13.83
C SER A 11 -80.90 -18.12 14.06
N ARG A 12 -80.61 -19.35 14.49
CA ARG A 12 -79.24 -19.86 14.68
C ARG A 12 -78.41 -19.77 13.40
N SER A 13 -79.05 -19.56 12.24
CA SER A 13 -78.45 -19.28 10.94
C SER A 13 -77.91 -17.86 10.79
N GLU A 14 -78.57 -16.84 11.34
CA GLU A 14 -78.08 -15.45 11.26
C GLU A 14 -76.86 -15.23 12.16
N SER A 15 -76.82 -15.86 13.34
CA SER A 15 -75.65 -15.79 14.22
C SER A 15 -74.43 -16.55 13.68
N LEU A 16 -74.65 -17.66 12.96
CA LEU A 16 -73.57 -18.39 12.27
C LEU A 16 -73.05 -17.61 11.05
N ALA A 17 -73.92 -16.94 10.29
CA ALA A 17 -73.52 -16.11 9.16
C ALA A 17 -72.68 -14.91 9.61
N VAL A 18 -73.11 -14.20 10.66
CA VAL A 18 -72.34 -13.08 11.25
C VAL A 18 -71.01 -13.55 11.82
N MET A 19 -70.97 -14.74 12.45
CA MET A 19 -69.73 -15.32 12.97
C MET A 19 -68.78 -15.76 11.84
N GLN A 20 -69.30 -16.32 10.75
CA GLN A 20 -68.49 -16.68 9.57
C GLN A 20 -67.93 -15.45 8.85
N GLU A 21 -68.72 -14.37 8.74
CA GLU A 21 -68.29 -13.11 8.16
C GLU A 21 -67.22 -12.42 9.03
N ALA A 22 -67.37 -12.47 10.36
CA ALA A 22 -66.36 -11.98 11.30
C ALA A 22 -65.04 -12.79 11.23
N ILE A 23 -65.13 -14.12 11.08
CA ILE A 23 -63.96 -14.99 10.90
C ILE A 23 -63.27 -14.69 9.56
N ALA A 24 -64.04 -14.50 8.48
CA ALA A 24 -63.49 -14.14 7.17
C ALA A 24 -62.82 -12.76 7.18
N ALA A 25 -63.41 -11.78 7.85
CA ALA A 25 -62.84 -10.44 8.02
C ALA A 25 -61.53 -10.49 8.84
N HIS A 26 -61.51 -11.26 9.94
CA HIS A 26 -60.30 -11.42 10.76
C HIS A 26 -59.19 -12.15 10.00
N GLN A 27 -59.52 -13.15 9.18
CA GLN A 27 -58.57 -13.85 8.31
C GLN A 27 -58.04 -12.95 7.17
N ALA A 28 -58.87 -12.06 6.62
CA ALA A 28 -58.45 -11.07 5.63
C ALA A 28 -57.51 -10.02 6.25
N GLU A 29 -57.78 -9.59 7.48
CA GLU A 29 -56.93 -8.65 8.20
C GLU A 29 -55.60 -9.28 8.63
N GLU A 30 -55.60 -10.55 9.06
CA GLU A 30 -54.41 -11.37 9.31
C GLU A 30 -53.55 -11.52 8.05
N LYS A 31 -54.15 -11.80 6.88
CA LYS A 31 -53.42 -11.86 5.60
C LYS A 31 -52.82 -10.50 5.23
N ARG A 32 -53.55 -9.40 5.49
CA ARG A 32 -53.07 -8.02 5.24
C ARG A 32 -51.97 -7.62 6.22
N LYS A 33 -52.01 -8.08 7.47
CA LYS A 33 -50.95 -7.93 8.47
C LYS A 33 -49.73 -8.80 8.14
N LYS A 34 -49.90 -10.02 7.62
CA LYS A 34 -48.79 -10.83 7.07
C LYS A 34 -48.13 -10.19 5.84
N ALA A 35 -48.90 -9.55 4.97
CA ALA A 35 -48.37 -8.82 3.82
C ALA A 35 -47.60 -7.54 4.21
N LYS A 36 -48.01 -6.88 5.31
CA LYS A 36 -47.35 -5.67 5.85
C LYS A 36 -46.26 -5.96 6.90
N GLY A 37 -46.28 -7.15 7.48
CA GLY A 37 -45.33 -7.67 8.46
C GLY A 37 -44.29 -8.61 7.84
N ALA A 38 -43.99 -8.44 6.55
CA ALA A 38 -42.77 -8.95 5.97
C ALA A 38 -41.59 -8.17 6.57
N THR A 39 -41.23 -8.54 7.80
CA THR A 39 -39.85 -8.46 8.28
C THR A 39 -38.94 -8.85 7.13
N LEU A 40 -37.93 -8.03 6.85
CA LEU A 40 -36.90 -8.20 5.82
C LEU A 40 -36.23 -9.57 5.95
N GLY A 41 -36.92 -10.60 5.47
CA GLY A 41 -36.48 -11.97 5.38
C GLY A 41 -35.81 -12.12 4.03
N PHE A 42 -34.58 -12.61 4.07
CA PHE A 42 -33.74 -12.83 2.89
C PHE A 42 -34.44 -13.77 1.89
N HIS A 43 -35.10 -13.20 0.87
CA HIS A 43 -35.75 -13.96 -0.18
C HIS A 43 -34.73 -14.32 -1.27
N ALA A 44 -33.99 -15.40 -1.05
CA ALA A 44 -33.05 -16.05 -2.00
C ALA A 44 -31.84 -15.19 -2.46
N PHE A 45 -30.67 -15.82 -2.46
CA PHE A 45 -29.37 -15.20 -2.81
C PHE A 45 -29.33 -14.53 -4.18
N GLN A 46 -30.17 -14.97 -5.13
CA GLN A 46 -30.22 -14.39 -6.48
C GLN A 46 -30.91 -13.01 -6.55
N SER A 47 -31.70 -12.63 -5.54
CA SER A 47 -32.34 -11.30 -5.50
C SER A 47 -31.55 -10.29 -4.65
N PHE A 48 -30.42 -10.71 -4.08
CA PHE A 48 -29.59 -9.87 -3.23
C PHE A 48 -28.75 -8.91 -4.08
N ASP A 49 -29.18 -7.65 -4.14
CA ASP A 49 -28.42 -6.58 -4.77
C ASP A 49 -27.50 -5.89 -3.74
N ALA A 50 -26.23 -6.28 -3.77
CA ALA A 50 -25.21 -5.83 -2.81
C ALA A 50 -24.97 -4.32 -2.84
N LYS A 51 -25.11 -3.68 -4.00
CA LYS A 51 -24.89 -2.22 -4.12
C LYS A 51 -26.02 -1.42 -3.49
N ARG A 52 -27.25 -1.90 -3.63
CA ARG A 52 -28.44 -1.25 -3.08
C ARG A 52 -28.45 -1.32 -1.55
N SER A 53 -28.13 -2.47 -0.99
CA SER A 53 -28.05 -2.66 0.46
C SER A 53 -26.90 -1.85 1.08
N GLN A 54 -25.76 -1.73 0.38
CA GLN A 54 -24.67 -0.85 0.80
C GLN A 54 -25.08 0.65 0.76
N ALA A 55 -25.86 1.07 -0.24
CA ALA A 55 -26.34 2.45 -0.34
C ALA A 55 -27.40 2.82 0.71
N GLU A 56 -28.27 1.87 1.10
CA GLU A 56 -29.24 2.06 2.19
C GLU A 56 -28.56 2.11 3.56
N ALA A 57 -27.51 1.31 3.78
CA ALA A 57 -26.74 1.32 5.03
C ALA A 57 -25.89 2.59 5.17
N HIS A 58 -25.29 3.07 4.09
CA HIS A 58 -24.56 4.33 4.04
C HIS A 58 -25.48 5.44 3.53
N GLY A 59 -26.48 5.83 4.32
CA GLY A 59 -27.56 6.79 3.99
C GLY A 59 -27.16 7.99 3.12
N LYS A 60 -27.04 7.78 1.82
CA LYS A 60 -26.59 8.79 0.85
C LYS A 60 -27.82 9.38 0.22
N THR A 61 -28.33 10.44 0.84
CA THR A 61 -29.31 11.34 0.23
C THR A 61 -28.67 11.95 -1.03
N PRO A 62 -29.37 12.02 -2.19
CA PRO A 62 -28.81 12.66 -3.37
C PRO A 62 -28.58 14.14 -3.09
N LYS A 63 -27.34 14.61 -3.30
CA LYS A 63 -26.88 15.98 -3.03
C LYS A 63 -27.76 17.01 -3.75
N ARG A 64 -28.50 17.80 -2.96
CA ARG A 64 -29.08 19.08 -3.39
C ARG A 64 -27.94 20.11 -3.38
N ALA A 65 -27.76 20.81 -4.49
CA ALA A 65 -26.74 21.84 -4.64
C ALA A 65 -26.94 22.96 -3.61
N LEU A 66 -26.00 23.10 -2.67
CA LEU A 66 -25.76 24.32 -1.92
C LEU A 66 -24.25 24.49 -1.68
N SER A 67 -23.84 25.74 -1.85
CA SER A 67 -22.48 26.28 -1.91
C SER A 67 -21.74 26.26 -0.58
N ASP A 68 -20.45 26.00 -0.69
CA ASP A 68 -19.34 26.74 -0.06
C ASP A 68 -19.22 26.75 1.47
N SER A 69 -18.31 25.92 1.96
CA SER A 69 -17.49 26.16 3.15
C SER A 69 -16.22 25.32 2.98
N GLU A 70 -15.15 26.03 2.68
CA GLU A 70 -13.82 25.54 2.36
C GLU A 70 -13.25 24.68 3.49
N SER A 71 -12.92 23.44 3.16
CA SER A 71 -11.82 22.71 3.79
C SER A 71 -10.76 22.54 2.72
N GLU A 72 -9.75 23.40 2.79
CA GLU A 72 -8.50 23.26 2.06
C GLU A 72 -7.78 21.96 2.48
N ASP A 73 -6.94 21.46 1.57
CA ASP A 73 -6.01 20.33 1.72
C ASP A 73 -6.49 18.93 1.34
N ASP A 74 -6.92 18.78 0.08
CA ASP A 74 -6.60 17.56 -0.69
C ASP A 74 -6.18 18.00 -2.09
N ASP A 75 -4.98 18.61 -2.17
CA ASP A 75 -4.31 18.92 -3.43
C ASP A 75 -3.87 17.58 -4.05
N ASP A 76 -4.81 16.94 -4.76
CA ASP A 76 -4.56 15.96 -5.83
C ASP A 76 -3.76 16.68 -6.94
N GLN A 77 -2.51 17.04 -6.64
CA GLN A 77 -1.59 17.62 -7.58
C GLN A 77 -1.49 16.63 -8.73
N LYS A 78 -2.00 17.01 -9.91
CA LYS A 78 -1.66 16.36 -11.18
C LYS A 78 -0.15 16.25 -11.26
N VAL A 79 0.35 15.08 -10.88
CA VAL A 79 1.77 14.87 -10.69
C VAL A 79 2.42 15.00 -12.05
N LYS A 80 3.25 16.03 -12.23
CA LYS A 80 3.98 16.21 -13.49
C LYS A 80 4.77 14.91 -13.75
N PRO A 81 4.54 14.21 -14.87
CA PRO A 81 5.27 12.99 -15.16
C PRO A 81 6.75 13.35 -15.28
N ILE A 82 7.59 12.70 -14.48
CA ILE A 82 9.03 12.88 -14.58
C ILE A 82 9.45 12.36 -15.95
N ASN A 83 10.08 13.22 -16.73
CA ASN A 83 10.57 12.86 -18.04
C ASN A 83 11.88 12.07 -17.89
N TRP A 84 11.79 10.76 -18.15
CA TRP A 84 12.92 9.83 -18.15
C TRP A 84 13.63 9.73 -19.52
N SER A 85 13.17 10.48 -20.52
CA SER A 85 13.63 10.37 -21.92
C SER A 85 14.91 11.16 -22.21
N SER A 86 15.37 12.01 -21.30
CA SER A 86 16.63 12.76 -21.44
C SER A 86 17.62 12.40 -20.33
N PRO A 87 18.16 11.17 -20.32
CA PRO A 87 19.17 10.80 -19.35
C PRO A 87 20.46 11.59 -19.60
N PRO A 88 21.11 12.11 -18.55
CA PRO A 88 22.43 12.69 -18.67
C PRO A 88 23.42 11.68 -19.26
N LYS A 89 24.39 12.14 -20.06
CA LYS A 89 25.38 11.24 -20.72
C LYS A 89 26.61 10.94 -19.87
N GLU A 90 26.90 11.78 -18.88
CA GLU A 90 28.09 11.66 -18.03
C GLU A 90 27.69 11.81 -16.57
N LEU A 91 28.42 11.10 -15.70
CA LEU A 91 28.25 11.21 -14.26
C LEU A 91 29.00 12.47 -13.79
N ARG A 92 28.26 13.43 -13.22
CA ARG A 92 28.89 14.60 -12.58
C ARG A 92 29.65 14.15 -11.35
N GLU A 93 30.76 14.80 -11.04
CA GLU A 93 31.41 14.67 -9.74
C GLU A 93 30.58 15.41 -8.68
N ARG A 94 30.57 14.92 -7.44
CA ARG A 94 29.89 15.59 -6.33
C ARG A 94 30.62 16.92 -6.08
N GLY A 95 29.95 18.04 -6.35
CA GLY A 95 30.46 19.36 -5.99
C GLY A 95 30.47 19.53 -4.46
N ASP A 96 31.47 20.24 -3.94
CA ASP A 96 31.72 20.41 -2.49
C ASP A 96 30.70 21.30 -1.74
N GLY A 97 29.50 21.50 -2.28
CA GLY A 97 28.48 22.33 -1.64
C GLY A 97 27.46 21.53 -0.84
N GLU A 98 27.07 22.04 0.33
CA GLU A 98 26.14 21.37 1.25
C GLU A 98 24.68 21.40 0.77
N GLY A 99 23.97 20.27 0.95
CA GLY A 99 22.51 20.15 0.83
C GLY A 99 21.94 20.22 -0.59
N GLN A 100 21.98 21.39 -1.22
CA GLN A 100 21.37 21.63 -2.53
C GLN A 100 22.09 20.81 -3.63
N HIS A 101 23.42 20.79 -3.60
CA HIS A 101 24.21 20.00 -4.53
C HIS A 101 24.04 18.49 -4.32
N ALA A 102 23.77 18.04 -3.09
CA ALA A 102 23.50 16.63 -2.80
C ALA A 102 22.19 16.18 -3.46
N VAL A 103 21.12 16.99 -3.34
CA VAL A 103 19.84 16.73 -4.00
C VAL A 103 20.01 16.65 -5.53
N GLU A 104 20.68 17.63 -6.13
CA GLU A 104 20.93 17.66 -7.57
C GLU A 104 21.80 16.47 -8.03
N PHE A 105 22.82 16.12 -7.25
CA PHE A 105 23.72 15.02 -7.54
C PHE A 105 23.01 13.66 -7.49
N ILE A 106 22.21 13.40 -6.44
CA ILE A 106 21.39 12.19 -6.33
C ILE A 106 20.44 12.09 -7.53
N ALA A 107 19.77 13.21 -7.84
CA ALA A 107 18.81 13.28 -8.92
C ALA A 107 19.44 13.06 -10.30
N HIS A 108 20.69 13.51 -10.49
CA HIS A 108 21.49 13.28 -11.69
C HIS A 108 21.97 11.82 -11.78
N PHE A 109 22.50 11.26 -10.69
CA PHE A 109 22.97 9.89 -10.59
C PHE A 109 21.86 8.89 -10.94
N ILE A 110 20.68 9.05 -10.34
CA ILE A 110 19.53 8.18 -10.60
C ILE A 110 19.15 8.21 -12.09
N ARG A 111 18.99 9.41 -12.68
CA ARG A 111 18.61 9.55 -14.09
C ARG A 111 19.66 8.96 -15.03
N PHE A 112 20.95 9.10 -14.70
CA PHE A 112 22.06 8.52 -15.46
C PHE A 112 21.97 6.98 -15.49
N ILE A 113 21.86 6.34 -14.33
CA ILE A 113 21.85 4.86 -14.25
C ILE A 113 20.57 4.27 -14.82
N VAL A 114 19.40 4.88 -14.58
CA VAL A 114 18.13 4.44 -15.19
C VAL A 114 18.16 4.56 -16.71
N GLY A 115 18.76 5.64 -17.23
CA GLY A 115 18.98 5.81 -18.67
C GLY A 115 19.85 4.70 -19.26
N LEU A 116 20.97 4.40 -18.59
CA LEU A 116 21.85 3.29 -18.99
C LEU A 116 21.14 1.94 -18.94
N TRP A 117 20.33 1.69 -17.90
CA TRP A 117 19.56 0.46 -17.80
C TRP A 117 18.60 0.30 -18.96
N ARG A 118 17.86 1.35 -19.31
CA ARG A 118 16.99 1.34 -20.49
C ARG A 118 17.76 1.02 -21.77
N THR A 119 18.89 1.70 -22.02
CA THR A 119 19.71 1.43 -23.21
C THR A 119 20.19 -0.03 -23.25
N LYS A 120 20.60 -0.59 -22.11
CA LYS A 120 21.07 -1.99 -22.03
C LYS A 120 19.96 -3.02 -22.21
N LEU A 121 18.74 -2.66 -21.80
CA LEU A 121 17.54 -3.45 -22.04
C LEU A 121 17.21 -3.45 -23.54
N ASP A 122 17.21 -2.28 -24.17
CA ASP A 122 16.93 -2.10 -25.60
C ASP A 122 17.98 -2.80 -26.49
N GLU A 123 19.26 -2.79 -26.08
CA GLU A 123 20.35 -3.50 -26.73
C GLU A 123 20.30 -5.03 -26.54
N GLY A 124 19.47 -5.54 -25.62
CA GLY A 124 19.45 -6.96 -25.26
C GLY A 124 20.75 -7.44 -24.58
N ALA A 125 21.57 -6.52 -24.07
CA ALA A 125 22.88 -6.82 -23.48
C ALA A 125 22.79 -7.49 -22.10
N LEU A 126 21.60 -7.54 -21.51
CA LEU A 126 21.31 -8.16 -20.20
C LEU A 126 21.15 -9.68 -20.31
N THR A 127 22.07 -10.35 -20.99
CA THR A 127 22.04 -11.82 -21.16
C THR A 127 22.59 -12.56 -19.94
N ALA A 128 22.25 -13.85 -19.81
CA ALA A 128 22.78 -14.71 -18.76
C ALA A 128 24.32 -14.83 -18.78
N GLU A 129 24.98 -14.52 -19.91
CA GLU A 129 26.44 -14.50 -20.03
C GLU A 129 27.05 -13.24 -19.40
N ALA A 130 26.46 -12.08 -19.69
CA ALA A 130 26.85 -10.82 -19.06
C ALA A 130 26.53 -10.82 -17.57
N GLY A 131 25.47 -11.50 -17.15
CA GLY A 131 25.16 -11.73 -15.74
C GLY A 131 26.16 -12.63 -15.01
N ARG A 132 26.68 -13.67 -15.68
CA ARG A 132 27.76 -14.52 -15.15
C ARG A 132 29.06 -13.73 -14.94
N GLN A 133 29.38 -12.79 -15.83
CA GLN A 133 30.55 -11.90 -15.67
C GLN A 133 30.39 -10.92 -14.49
N GLY A 134 29.18 -10.39 -14.29
CA GLY A 134 28.87 -9.54 -13.13
C GLY A 134 28.53 -10.29 -11.84
N LYS A 135 28.68 -11.63 -11.80
CA LYS A 135 28.35 -12.51 -10.67
C LYS A 135 26.95 -12.28 -10.08
N LEU A 136 25.99 -11.84 -10.90
CA LEU A 136 24.61 -11.71 -10.46
C LEU A 136 23.93 -13.08 -10.44
N SER A 137 23.07 -13.30 -9.47
CA SER A 137 22.20 -14.49 -9.48
C SER A 137 21.19 -14.38 -10.63
N ASP A 138 20.80 -15.54 -11.16
CA ASP A 138 19.86 -15.62 -12.29
C ASP A 138 18.51 -14.94 -11.96
N ALA A 139 18.07 -15.04 -10.71
CA ALA A 139 16.89 -14.33 -10.20
C ALA A 139 17.02 -12.80 -10.28
N VAL A 140 18.20 -12.25 -9.97
CA VAL A 140 18.45 -10.80 -10.03
C VAL A 140 18.54 -10.34 -11.49
N LEU A 141 19.09 -11.16 -12.38
CA LEU A 141 19.10 -10.89 -13.82
C LEU A 141 17.69 -10.86 -14.41
N GLY A 142 16.81 -11.79 -14.01
CA GLY A 142 15.41 -11.78 -14.42
C GLY A 142 14.69 -10.48 -14.02
N VAL A 143 15.05 -9.89 -12.89
CA VAL A 143 14.56 -8.56 -12.51
C VAL A 143 15.09 -7.48 -13.45
N PHE A 144 16.33 -7.54 -13.92
CA PHE A 144 16.87 -6.52 -14.83
C PHE A 144 16.37 -6.66 -16.27
N GLN A 145 16.00 -7.86 -16.70
CA GLN A 145 15.48 -8.15 -18.05
C GLN A 145 14.02 -7.76 -18.26
N SER A 146 13.26 -7.56 -17.17
CA SER A 146 11.83 -7.24 -17.27
C SER A 146 11.60 -5.73 -17.47
N GLU A 147 10.83 -5.36 -18.49
CA GLU A 147 10.35 -3.98 -18.66
C GLU A 147 9.44 -3.53 -17.51
N ALA A 148 8.69 -4.47 -16.92
CA ALA A 148 7.74 -4.18 -15.85
C ALA A 148 8.47 -3.76 -14.56
N SER A 149 9.58 -4.44 -14.22
CA SER A 149 10.39 -4.09 -13.06
C SER A 149 11.14 -2.76 -13.27
N LEU A 150 11.57 -2.45 -14.50
CA LEU A 150 12.14 -1.15 -14.84
C LEU A 150 11.11 -0.04 -14.58
N LYS A 151 9.87 -0.23 -15.03
CA LYS A 151 8.78 0.72 -14.81
C LYS A 151 8.45 0.91 -13.33
N GLU A 152 8.32 -0.19 -12.57
CA GLU A 152 8.11 -0.13 -11.12
C GLU A 152 9.23 0.65 -10.40
N THR A 153 10.47 0.42 -10.81
CA THR A 153 11.63 1.13 -10.27
C THR A 153 11.56 2.62 -10.61
N GLN A 154 11.22 2.96 -11.86
CA GLN A 154 11.04 4.34 -12.29
C GLN A 154 9.93 5.06 -11.52
N ASP A 155 8.80 4.41 -11.28
CA ASP A 155 7.67 5.00 -10.53
C ASP A 155 8.04 5.28 -9.07
N SER A 156 8.79 4.35 -8.44
CA SER A 156 9.28 4.51 -7.07
C SER A 156 10.33 5.63 -6.97
N LEU A 157 11.26 5.70 -7.93
CA LEU A 157 12.28 6.75 -7.98
C LEU A 157 11.68 8.11 -8.36
N ALA A 158 10.62 8.13 -9.17
CA ALA A 158 9.88 9.34 -9.46
C ALA A 158 9.32 9.97 -8.19
N HIS A 159 8.84 9.15 -7.24
CA HIS A 159 8.38 9.64 -5.95
C HIS A 159 9.51 10.29 -5.15
N LEU A 160 10.67 9.63 -5.06
CA LEU A 160 11.85 10.19 -4.40
C LEU A 160 12.30 11.52 -5.00
N LEU A 161 12.41 11.61 -6.33
CA LEU A 161 12.83 12.86 -6.99
C LEU A 161 11.89 14.03 -6.68
N ARG A 162 10.58 13.79 -6.60
CA ARG A 162 9.61 14.81 -6.18
C ARG A 162 9.75 15.20 -4.72
N GLN A 163 10.00 14.25 -3.84
CA GLN A 163 10.23 14.54 -2.41
C GLN A 163 11.52 15.35 -2.21
N LEU A 164 12.57 15.07 -2.98
CA LEU A 164 13.83 15.80 -2.97
C LEU A 164 13.66 17.24 -3.50
N GLU A 165 12.92 17.42 -4.60
CA GLU A 165 12.61 18.76 -5.15
C GLU A 165 11.81 19.62 -4.17
N LYS A 166 10.92 19.00 -3.38
CA LYS A 166 10.12 19.68 -2.36
C LYS A 166 10.87 19.88 -1.02
N GLY A 167 12.01 19.23 -0.81
CA GLY A 167 12.76 19.30 0.45
C GLY A 167 12.03 18.71 1.66
N ILE A 168 11.14 17.73 1.45
CA ILE A 168 10.32 17.10 2.53
C ILE A 168 11.10 15.96 3.22
N VAL A 169 12.16 15.47 2.59
CA VAL A 169 12.96 14.34 3.08
C VAL A 169 13.73 14.74 4.34
N ASP A 170 13.70 13.86 5.34
CA ASP A 170 14.48 14.05 6.56
C ASP A 170 15.99 14.17 6.28
N THR A 171 16.67 15.03 7.04
CA THR A 171 18.08 15.36 6.85
C THR A 171 19.01 14.16 7.04
N GLU A 172 18.71 13.27 8.00
CA GLU A 172 19.52 12.06 8.22
C GLU A 172 19.36 11.09 7.05
N VAL A 173 18.11 10.88 6.59
CA VAL A 173 17.82 10.04 5.42
C VAL A 173 18.50 10.60 4.17
N LEU A 174 18.40 11.90 3.93
CA LEU A 174 19.03 12.58 2.80
C LEU A 174 20.55 12.38 2.80
N ALA A 175 21.20 12.53 3.96
CA ALA A 175 22.64 12.32 4.10
C ALA A 175 23.05 10.88 3.75
N ARG A 176 22.24 9.88 4.14
CA ARG A 176 22.48 8.47 3.76
C ARG A 176 22.27 8.21 2.27
N LEU A 177 21.24 8.80 1.66
CA LEU A 177 21.01 8.69 0.22
C LEU A 177 22.16 9.32 -0.58
N ASP A 178 22.68 10.47 -0.13
CA ASP A 178 23.85 11.12 -0.73
C ASP A 178 25.12 10.27 -0.59
N GLU A 179 25.36 9.71 0.60
CA GLU A 179 26.48 8.80 0.86
C GLU A 179 26.42 7.58 -0.08
N MET A 180 25.25 6.93 -0.18
CA MET A 180 25.03 5.80 -1.09
C MET A 180 25.31 6.16 -2.55
N ALA A 181 24.80 7.31 -3.03
CA ALA A 181 25.02 7.76 -4.41
C ALA A 181 26.50 8.09 -4.67
N THR A 182 27.17 8.74 -3.71
CA THR A 182 28.57 9.16 -3.81
C THR A 182 29.53 7.97 -3.83
N LEU A 183 29.33 7.01 -2.92
CA LEU A 183 30.13 5.78 -2.87
C LEU A 183 29.90 4.93 -4.13
N SER A 184 28.65 4.86 -4.61
CA SER A 184 28.34 4.18 -5.87
C SER A 184 29.01 4.85 -7.07
N ALA A 185 29.08 6.18 -7.11
CA ALA A 185 29.82 6.91 -8.13
C ALA A 185 31.32 6.60 -8.12
N LYS A 186 31.91 6.43 -6.93
CA LYS A 186 33.30 5.98 -6.72
C LYS A 186 33.53 4.48 -6.94
N ARG A 187 32.47 3.72 -7.25
CA ARG A 187 32.48 2.25 -7.41
C ARG A 187 32.80 1.50 -6.10
N GLU A 188 32.54 2.11 -4.95
CA GLU A 188 32.69 1.51 -3.61
C GLU A 188 31.35 0.93 -3.14
N TYR A 189 30.92 -0.16 -3.79
CA TYR A 189 29.58 -0.73 -3.59
C TYR A 189 29.39 -1.37 -2.22
N MET A 190 30.44 -1.95 -1.63
CA MET A 190 30.39 -2.49 -0.26
C MET A 190 30.10 -1.42 0.79
N GLU A 191 30.76 -0.27 0.68
CA GLU A 191 30.53 0.85 1.60
C GLU A 191 29.15 1.47 1.37
N ALA A 192 28.72 1.60 0.10
CA ALA A 192 27.37 2.02 -0.23
C ALA A 192 26.31 1.07 0.38
N ASN A 193 26.53 -0.25 0.32
CA ASN A 193 25.63 -1.23 0.92
C ASN A 193 25.67 -1.17 2.46
N LYS A 194 26.81 -0.84 3.07
CA LYS A 194 26.88 -0.58 4.51
C LYS A 194 26.00 0.60 4.92
N SER A 195 26.05 1.71 4.17
CA SER A 195 25.17 2.85 4.40
C SER A 195 23.69 2.48 4.25
N TYR A 196 23.33 1.66 3.24
CA TYR A 196 21.99 1.10 3.08
C TYR A 196 21.54 0.25 4.28
N ILE A 197 22.41 -0.63 4.79
CA ILE A 197 22.11 -1.45 5.97
C ILE A 197 21.92 -0.56 7.19
N GLU A 198 22.77 0.45 7.40
CA GLU A 198 22.61 1.40 8.49
C GLU A 198 21.31 2.19 8.41
N LEU A 199 20.82 2.54 7.22
CA LEU A 199 19.52 3.20 7.05
C LEU A 199 18.33 2.27 7.35
N THR A 200 18.36 1.04 6.82
CA THR A 200 17.20 0.11 6.87
C THR A 200 17.10 -0.65 8.18
N ILE A 201 18.23 -1.10 8.72
CA ILE A 201 18.32 -1.90 9.94
C ILE A 201 18.64 -0.98 11.12
N GLY A 202 19.53 -0.01 10.93
CA GLY A 202 20.00 0.90 11.98
C GLY A 202 20.82 0.20 13.06
N LYS A 203 20.99 0.91 14.18
CA LYS A 203 21.71 0.43 15.36
C LYS A 203 20.78 -0.30 16.33
N LYS A 204 19.84 -1.08 15.81
CA LYS A 204 18.85 -1.79 16.65
C LYS A 204 19.48 -2.98 17.33
N LYS A 205 19.14 -3.17 18.60
CA LYS A 205 19.59 -4.32 19.38
C LYS A 205 18.80 -5.58 19.05
N TRP A 206 17.49 -5.43 18.78
CA TRP A 206 16.58 -6.54 18.48
C TRP A 206 15.57 -6.14 17.38
N HIS A 207 15.69 -6.75 16.19
CA HIS A 207 14.81 -6.46 15.04
C HIS A 207 13.41 -7.03 15.18
N ASN A 208 13.28 -8.15 15.88
CA ASN A 208 12.01 -8.81 16.17
C ASN A 208 11.88 -8.99 17.68
N ALA A 209 10.64 -9.02 18.16
CA ALA A 209 10.39 -9.49 19.51
C ALA A 209 10.65 -11.01 19.56
N TYR A 210 11.43 -11.45 20.53
CA TYR A 210 11.71 -12.87 20.73
C TYR A 210 11.42 -13.28 22.17
N PHE A 211 11.00 -14.53 22.33
CA PHE A 211 10.80 -15.14 23.64
C PHE A 211 12.05 -15.93 24.00
N GLY A 212 12.96 -15.27 24.72
CA GLY A 212 14.22 -15.87 25.15
C GLY A 212 14.18 -16.20 26.63
N GLY A 213 14.96 -17.18 27.07
CA GLY A 213 15.09 -17.45 28.48
C GLY A 213 16.41 -18.09 28.80
N GLU A 214 16.76 -18.07 30.08
CA GLU A 214 17.96 -18.69 30.60
C GLU A 214 17.57 -19.88 31.49
N ALA A 215 18.24 -21.01 31.28
CA ALA A 215 18.15 -22.14 32.18
C ALA A 215 18.92 -21.79 33.46
N LYS A 216 18.20 -21.57 34.57
CA LYS A 216 18.80 -21.28 35.86
C LYS A 216 19.07 -22.59 36.57
N HIS A 217 20.31 -22.81 36.98
CA HIS A 217 20.70 -24.01 37.71
C HIS A 217 19.81 -24.20 38.95
N ASN A 218 19.14 -25.35 39.03
CA ASN A 218 18.19 -25.74 40.09
C ASN A 218 17.00 -24.78 40.30
N LYS A 219 16.70 -23.91 39.32
CA LYS A 219 15.63 -22.90 39.41
C LYS A 219 14.72 -22.88 38.17
N GLY A 220 14.85 -23.86 37.28
CA GLY A 220 14.04 -24.00 36.07
C GLY A 220 14.41 -23.02 34.95
N PHE A 221 13.52 -22.86 33.97
CA PHE A 221 13.71 -21.98 32.82
C PHE A 221 13.08 -20.61 33.09
N HIS A 222 13.90 -19.57 33.18
CA HIS A 222 13.42 -18.22 33.32
C HIS A 222 13.17 -17.61 31.94
N ALA A 223 11.92 -17.68 31.50
CA ALA A 223 11.51 -17.10 30.24
C ALA A 223 11.21 -15.60 30.37
N ARG A 224 11.70 -14.80 29.42
CA ARG A 224 11.46 -13.36 29.30
C ARG A 224 11.14 -13.00 27.86
N ARG A 225 10.14 -12.14 27.69
CA ARG A 225 9.91 -11.51 26.40
C ARG A 225 10.92 -10.38 26.21
N VAL A 226 11.74 -10.47 25.17
CA VAL A 226 12.58 -9.36 24.73
C VAL A 226 11.76 -8.55 23.72
N SER A 227 11.50 -7.29 24.05
CA SER A 227 10.79 -6.38 23.16
C SER A 227 11.65 -6.03 21.95
N ARG A 228 10.98 -5.74 20.83
CA ARG A 228 11.60 -5.15 19.64
C ARG A 228 12.18 -3.78 20.01
N SER A 229 13.32 -3.42 19.41
CA SER A 229 13.82 -2.04 19.47
C SER A 229 12.89 -1.07 18.75
N ASP A 230 13.05 0.23 19.03
CA ASP A 230 12.24 1.28 18.41
C ASP A 230 12.34 1.26 16.88
N LEU A 231 11.28 1.76 16.24
CA LEU A 231 11.19 1.83 14.78
C LEU A 231 12.10 2.96 14.27
N ASN A 232 12.77 2.73 13.14
CA ASN A 232 13.51 3.79 12.46
C ASN A 232 12.55 4.55 11.54
N ALA A 233 13.02 5.66 10.97
CA ALA A 233 12.31 6.36 9.89
C ALA A 233 11.91 5.39 8.77
N PHE A 234 12.83 4.49 8.38
CA PHE A 234 12.58 3.47 7.36
C PHE A 234 11.43 2.51 7.70
N ASP A 235 11.32 2.01 8.92
CA ASP A 235 10.22 1.09 9.27
C ASP A 235 8.87 1.78 9.39
N SER A 236 8.87 3.10 9.57
CA SER A 236 7.68 3.89 9.85
C SER A 236 6.95 4.33 8.57
N ASP A 237 7.70 4.58 7.50
CA ASP A 237 7.17 5.09 6.23
C ASP A 237 7.35 4.08 5.08
N ASP A 238 6.24 3.59 4.51
CA ASP A 238 6.21 2.68 3.37
C ASP A 238 6.73 3.34 2.08
N THR A 239 6.55 4.65 1.91
CA THR A 239 7.03 5.36 0.72
C THR A 239 8.55 5.39 0.70
N LEU A 240 9.17 5.70 1.85
CA LEU A 240 10.61 5.56 2.12
C LEU A 240 11.14 4.16 1.82
N GLN A 241 10.43 3.11 2.25
CA GLN A 241 10.84 1.74 1.95
C GLN A 241 10.93 1.46 0.45
N LYS A 242 9.89 1.85 -0.30
CA LYS A 242 9.82 1.60 -1.76
C LYS A 242 10.93 2.28 -2.52
N TYR A 243 11.18 3.57 -2.28
CA TYR A 243 12.22 4.26 -3.05
C TYR A 243 13.64 3.89 -2.62
N VAL A 244 13.88 3.55 -1.34
CA VAL A 244 15.20 3.07 -0.88
C VAL A 244 15.51 1.70 -1.48
N GLN A 245 14.53 0.80 -1.54
CA GLN A 245 14.68 -0.47 -2.24
C GLN A 245 14.92 -0.29 -3.75
N ALA A 246 14.20 0.65 -4.37
CA ALA A 246 14.40 1.00 -5.77
C ALA A 246 15.81 1.59 -6.02
N LEU A 247 16.31 2.46 -5.15
CA LEU A 247 17.66 3.00 -5.23
C LEU A 247 18.71 1.90 -5.09
N ARG A 248 18.54 0.96 -4.16
CA ARG A 248 19.44 -0.20 -4.04
C ARG A 248 19.46 -1.03 -5.32
N ARG A 249 18.30 -1.25 -5.96
CA ARG A 249 18.20 -1.97 -7.25
C ARG A 249 19.02 -1.26 -8.34
N VAL A 250 18.97 0.07 -8.39
CA VAL A 250 19.80 0.90 -9.29
C VAL A 250 21.29 0.77 -8.97
N ILE A 251 21.68 0.72 -7.70
CA ILE A 251 23.09 0.53 -7.30
C ILE A 251 23.61 -0.85 -7.70
N VAL A 252 22.81 -1.90 -7.51
CA VAL A 252 23.17 -3.27 -7.96
C VAL A 252 23.33 -3.31 -9.47
N PHE A 253 22.46 -2.62 -10.21
CA PHE A 253 22.61 -2.47 -11.66
C PHE A 253 23.91 -1.71 -12.03
N ALA A 254 24.23 -0.64 -11.29
CA ALA A 254 25.47 0.12 -11.49
C ALA A 254 26.72 -0.75 -11.27
N GLN A 255 26.73 -1.62 -10.25
CA GLN A 255 27.81 -2.58 -10.00
C GLN A 255 27.97 -3.56 -11.16
N TRP A 256 26.88 -4.08 -11.70
CA TRP A 256 26.92 -5.00 -12.83
C TRP A 256 27.52 -4.34 -14.09
N TRP A 257 27.13 -3.10 -14.37
CA TRP A 257 27.63 -2.35 -15.53
C TRP A 257 29.07 -1.86 -15.34
N ARG A 258 29.43 -1.41 -14.13
CA ARG A 258 30.73 -0.85 -13.76
C ARG A 258 31.29 -1.54 -12.52
N PRO A 259 31.75 -2.80 -12.64
CA PRO A 259 32.35 -3.49 -11.50
C PRO A 259 33.62 -2.76 -11.05
N ASN A 260 33.90 -2.79 -9.75
CA ASN A 260 35.18 -2.36 -9.24
C ASN A 260 36.27 -3.38 -9.65
N SER A 261 37.50 -2.92 -9.88
CA SER A 261 38.65 -3.81 -10.14
C SER A 261 38.92 -4.75 -8.98
N ASP A 262 38.65 -4.29 -7.76
CA ASP A 262 38.78 -5.10 -6.54
C ASP A 262 37.45 -5.79 -6.21
N VAL A 263 37.48 -7.13 -6.17
CA VAL A 263 36.32 -7.98 -5.87
C VAL A 263 35.87 -7.82 -4.41
N SER A 264 36.77 -7.46 -3.50
CA SER A 264 36.42 -7.25 -2.09
C SER A 264 35.48 -6.06 -1.87
N ARG A 265 35.35 -5.19 -2.87
CA ARG A 265 34.52 -3.98 -2.85
C ARG A 265 33.15 -4.18 -3.53
N HIS A 266 32.84 -5.39 -3.98
CA HIS A 266 31.54 -5.76 -4.56
C HIS A 266 30.54 -6.13 -3.47
N MET A 267 29.26 -5.74 -3.62
CA MET A 267 28.16 -6.07 -2.72
C MET A 267 27.78 -7.56 -2.74
#